data_AF-H2XTS4-F1
#
_entry.id   AF-H2XTS4-F1
#
_cell.length_a   1.000
_cell.length_b   1.000
_cell.length_c   1.000
_cell.angle_alpha   90.00
_cell.angle_beta   90.00
_cell.angle_gamma   90.00
#
_symmetry.space_group_name_H-M   'P 1'
#
loop_
_entity.id
_entity.type
_entity.pdbx_description
1 polymer ?
#
loop_
_entity_poly.entity_id
_entity_poly.type
_entity_poly.pdbx_seq_one_letter_code
_entity_poly.pdbx_strand_id
1 'polypeptide(L)'
;MNHPMEKKRLMAHPTLEGLVFTSRNLIGLSRQLLQCTKLKYVCLHSFTQDVLESFFGNLRQLGRRSANPDVSQVAYGLQHITQRKIIKKIKGGNTTHGTI
;
A
#
# COMPACT_ATOMS: atom_id res chain seq x y z
N MET A 1 2.01 -1.67 -30.80
CA MET A 1 2.62 -2.33 -31.99
C MET A 1 4.02 -2.76 -31.58
N ASN A 2 4.32 -4.05 -31.57
CA ASN A 2 5.65 -4.54 -31.21
C ASN A 2 6.55 -4.52 -32.46
N HIS A 3 7.81 -4.10 -32.30
CA HIS A 3 8.79 -3.96 -33.38
C HIS A 3 9.26 -5.35 -33.87
N PRO A 4 9.56 -5.56 -35.17
CA PRO A 4 9.80 -6.90 -35.75
C PRO A 4 10.99 -7.70 -35.20
N MET A 5 11.84 -7.09 -34.36
CA MET A 5 13.01 -7.75 -33.75
C MET A 5 12.90 -7.92 -32.23
N GLU A 6 11.77 -7.57 -31.61
CA GLU A 6 11.60 -7.72 -30.18
C GLU A 6 11.12 -9.14 -29.85
N LYS A 7 11.96 -9.94 -29.18
CA LYS A 7 11.56 -11.24 -28.61
C LYS A 7 10.24 -11.04 -27.87
N LYS A 8 9.23 -11.86 -28.18
CA LYS A 8 7.89 -11.80 -27.57
C LYS A 8 8.04 -11.90 -26.04
N ARG A 9 8.02 -10.76 -25.33
CA ARG A 9 8.20 -10.74 -23.88
C ARG A 9 6.91 -11.24 -23.24
N LEU A 10 7.03 -12.23 -22.34
CA LEU A 10 5.90 -12.72 -21.54
C LEU A 10 5.31 -11.63 -20.64
N MET A 11 6.09 -10.59 -20.35
CA MET A 11 5.76 -9.51 -19.43
C MET A 11 6.43 -8.21 -19.88
N ALA A 12 5.76 -7.08 -19.66
CA ALA A 12 6.32 -5.76 -19.93
C ALA A 12 7.60 -5.52 -19.10
N HIS A 13 8.56 -4.79 -19.67
CA HIS A 13 9.85 -4.54 -18.99
C HIS A 13 9.71 -3.95 -17.59
N PRO A 14 8.86 -2.91 -17.36
CA PRO A 14 8.75 -2.29 -16.04
C PRO A 14 8.16 -3.26 -15.01
N THR A 15 7.23 -4.11 -15.42
CA THR A 15 6.64 -5.12 -14.54
C THR A 15 7.66 -6.16 -14.10
N LEU A 16 8.53 -6.60 -15.03
CA LEU A 16 9.62 -7.52 -14.72
C LEU A 16 10.63 -6.89 -13.74
N GLU A 17 11.00 -5.63 -13.98
CA GLU A 17 11.91 -4.90 -13.11
C GLU A 17 11.33 -4.72 -11.71
N GLY A 18 10.06 -4.29 -11.62
CA GLY A 18 9.34 -4.17 -10.36
C GLY A 18 9.24 -5.50 -9.61
N LEU A 19 8.99 -6.61 -10.31
CA LEU A 19 8.95 -7.94 -9.70
C LEU A 19 10.31 -8.32 -9.10
N VAL A 20 11.39 -8.16 -9.85
CA VAL A 20 12.76 -8.47 -9.38
C VAL A 20 13.12 -7.58 -8.18
N PHE A 21 12.80 -6.29 -8.25
CA PHE A 21 13.04 -5.35 -7.16
C PHE A 21 12.26 -5.73 -5.90
N THR A 22 10.95 -5.94 -6.00
CA THR A 22 10.09 -6.30 -4.87
C THR A 22 10.52 -7.62 -4.24
N SER A 23 10.81 -8.66 -5.03
CA SER A 23 11.23 -9.96 -4.49
C SER A 23 12.52 -9.86 -3.69
N ARG A 24 13.54 -9.19 -4.23
CA ARG A 24 14.84 -9.04 -3.54
C ARG A 24 14.70 -8.27 -2.23
N ASN A 25 13.98 -7.15 -2.26
CA ASN A 25 13.79 -6.31 -1.07
C ASN A 25 12.92 -7.00 -0.02
N LEU A 26 11.85 -7.70 -0.42
CA LEU A 26 10.98 -8.40 0.52
C LEU A 26 11.72 -9.52 1.26
N ILE A 27 12.59 -10.26 0.58
CA ILE A 27 13.46 -11.28 1.20
C ILE A 27 14.41 -10.61 2.19
N GLY A 28 15.11 -9.54 1.79
CA GLY A 28 16.04 -8.82 2.66
C GLY A 28 15.37 -8.29 3.93
N LEU A 29 14.24 -7.60 3.76
CA LEU A 29 13.45 -7.07 4.87
C LEU A 29 12.92 -8.16 5.79
N SER A 30 12.39 -9.25 5.22
CA SER A 30 11.85 -10.36 6.02
C SER A 30 12.94 -11.01 6.87
N ARG A 31 14.15 -11.19 6.33
CA ARG A 31 15.29 -11.71 7.10
C ARG A 31 15.64 -10.79 8.26
N GLN A 32 15.73 -9.48 8.01
CA GLN A 32 16.03 -8.50 9.05
C GLN A 32 14.97 -8.47 10.16
N LEU A 33 13.69 -8.50 9.81
CA LEU A 33 12.59 -8.50 10.77
C LEU A 33 12.56 -9.77 11.65
N LEU A 34 12.80 -10.94 11.04
CA LEU A 34 12.83 -12.21 11.76
C LEU A 34 14.08 -12.36 12.64
N GLN A 35 15.25 -11.95 12.13
CA GLN A 35 16.54 -12.22 12.78
C GLN A 35 16.98 -11.09 13.72
N CYS A 36 16.84 -9.83 13.32
CA CYS A 36 17.33 -8.68 14.09
C CYS A 36 16.28 -8.15 15.08
N THR A 37 15.00 -8.16 14.71
CA THR A 37 13.91 -7.62 15.54
C THR A 37 13.21 -8.70 16.39
N LYS A 38 13.63 -9.98 16.25
CA LYS A 38 13.05 -11.16 16.95
C LYS A 38 11.54 -11.32 16.76
N LEU A 39 11.01 -10.90 15.61
CA LEU A 39 9.61 -11.16 15.27
C LEU A 39 9.41 -12.65 14.95
N LYS A 40 8.31 -13.24 15.42
CA LYS A 40 8.00 -14.67 15.21
C LYS A 40 7.63 -14.98 13.76
N TYR A 41 7.06 -14.02 13.05
CA TYR A 41 6.62 -14.15 11.67
C TYR A 41 6.53 -12.77 11.01
N VAL A 42 6.45 -12.75 9.68
CA VAL A 42 6.25 -11.56 8.87
C VAL A 42 4.95 -11.68 8.09
N CYS A 43 4.03 -10.73 8.27
CA CYS A 43 2.75 -10.71 7.55
C CYS A 43 2.94 -10.07 6.18
N LEU A 44 3.12 -10.88 5.13
CA LEU A 44 3.42 -10.37 3.79
C LEU A 44 2.30 -9.50 3.20
N HIS A 45 1.04 -9.78 3.58
CA HIS A 45 -0.11 -8.99 3.15
C HIS A 45 -0.01 -7.52 3.57
N SER A 46 0.67 -7.21 4.68
CA SER A 46 0.84 -5.84 5.17
C SER A 46 1.79 -4.97 4.33
N PHE A 47 2.53 -5.55 3.38
CA PHE A 47 3.41 -4.80 2.47
C PHE A 47 2.73 -4.42 1.14
N THR A 48 1.44 -4.73 1.00
CA THR A 48 0.64 -4.40 -0.18
C THR A 48 -0.04 -3.04 -0.03
N GLN A 49 -0.50 -2.48 -1.14
CA GLN A 49 -1.27 -1.24 -1.15
C GLN A 49 -2.78 -1.47 -0.97
N ASP A 50 -3.23 -2.72 -0.81
CA ASP A 50 -4.64 -3.13 -0.73
C ASP A 50 -5.44 -2.35 0.33
N VAL A 51 -4.82 -2.04 1.47
CA VAL A 51 -5.46 -1.24 2.53
C VAL A 51 -5.73 0.19 2.07
N LEU A 52 -4.81 0.79 1.30
CA LEU A 52 -4.99 2.12 0.72
C LEU A 52 -6.05 2.09 -0.39
N GLU A 53 -6.04 1.07 -1.24
CA GLU A 53 -7.07 0.90 -2.28
C GLU A 53 -8.47 0.75 -1.68
N SER A 54 -8.58 -0.04 -0.61
CA SER A 54 -9.81 -0.21 0.16
C SER A 54 -10.27 1.12 0.78
N PHE A 55 -9.33 1.91 1.32
CA PHE A 55 -9.62 3.25 1.83
C PHE A 55 -10.18 4.17 0.74
N PHE A 56 -9.54 4.23 -0.43
CA PHE A 56 -10.04 5.04 -1.55
C PHE A 56 -11.38 4.52 -2.09
N GLY A 57 -11.61 3.21 -2.05
CA GLY A 57 -12.92 2.61 -2.36
C GLY A 57 -14.02 3.12 -1.42
N ASN A 58 -13.76 3.10 -0.11
CA ASN A 58 -14.68 3.63 0.91
C ASN A 58 -14.92 5.14 0.74
N LEU A 59 -13.88 5.90 0.41
CA LEU A 59 -13.98 7.33 0.15
C LEU A 59 -14.89 7.61 -1.05
N ARG A 60 -14.76 6.87 -2.15
CA ARG A 60 -15.64 6.98 -3.32
C ARG A 60 -17.08 6.57 -3.01
N GLN A 61 -17.29 5.56 -2.17
CA GLN A 61 -18.64 5.16 -1.75
C GLN A 61 -19.39 6.22 -0.94
N LEU A 62 -18.69 7.05 -0.17
CA LEU A 62 -19.30 8.18 0.57
C LEU A 62 -19.96 9.20 -0.37
N GLY A 63 -19.41 9.39 -1.57
CA GLY A 63 -19.98 10.25 -2.60
C GLY A 63 -21.26 9.72 -3.24
N ARG A 64 -21.68 8.48 -2.91
CA ARG A 64 -22.80 7.72 -3.50
C ARG A 64 -22.77 7.68 -5.04
N ARG A 65 -23.23 8.75 -5.70
CA ARG A 65 -23.22 8.91 -7.17
C ARG A 65 -21.98 9.64 -7.68
N SER A 66 -21.22 10.32 -6.82
CA SER A 66 -19.95 10.96 -7.17
C SER A 66 -18.82 9.92 -7.13
N ALA A 67 -18.66 9.17 -8.21
CA ALA A 67 -17.62 8.14 -8.33
C ALA A 67 -16.21 8.74 -8.48
N ASN A 68 -16.12 9.98 -8.95
CA ASN A 68 -14.87 10.71 -9.14
C ASN A 68 -14.93 12.06 -8.38
N PRO A 69 -14.67 12.06 -7.06
CA PRO A 69 -14.77 13.27 -6.26
C PRO A 69 -13.67 14.27 -6.59
N ASP A 70 -13.99 15.56 -6.53
CA ASP A 70 -12.99 16.62 -6.56
C ASP A 70 -12.18 16.70 -5.25
N VAL A 71 -11.15 17.53 -5.23
CA VAL A 71 -10.24 17.68 -4.07
C VAL A 71 -10.99 18.12 -2.81
N SER A 72 -11.98 19.00 -2.93
CA SER A 72 -12.78 19.48 -1.81
C SER A 72 -13.66 18.35 -1.26
N GLN A 73 -14.29 17.58 -2.14
CA GLN A 73 -15.10 16.41 -1.77
C GLN A 73 -14.26 15.32 -1.08
N VAL A 74 -13.02 15.11 -1.54
CA VAL A 74 -12.06 14.22 -0.86
C VAL A 74 -11.74 14.73 0.55
N ALA A 75 -11.49 16.03 0.71
CA ALA A 75 -11.18 16.62 2.02
C ALA A 75 -12.34 16.46 3.02
N TYR A 76 -13.57 16.75 2.59
CA TYR A 76 -14.77 16.53 3.40
C TYR A 76 -14.98 15.06 3.74
N GLY A 77 -14.80 14.16 2.77
CA GLY A 77 -14.90 12.72 2.97
C GLY A 77 -13.88 12.20 3.99
N LEU A 78 -12.64 12.68 3.92
CA LEU A 78 -11.58 12.32 4.87
C LEU A 78 -11.90 12.78 6.29
N GLN A 79 -12.37 14.02 6.46
CA GLN A 79 -12.80 14.54 7.76
C GLN A 79 -13.92 13.68 8.35
N HIS A 80 -14.88 13.29 7.51
CA HIS A 80 -16.01 12.46 7.91
C HIS A 80 -15.60 11.02 8.31
N ILE A 81 -14.72 10.36 7.54
CA ILE A 81 -14.16 9.04 7.89
C ILE A 81 -13.41 9.10 9.24
N THR A 82 -12.62 10.15 9.42
CA THR A 82 -11.82 10.38 10.63
C THR A 82 -12.71 10.60 11.86
N GLN A 83 -13.72 11.46 11.74
CA GLN A 83 -14.68 11.74 12.83
C GLN A 83 -15.51 10.51 13.20
N ARG A 84 -15.93 9.69 12.23
CA ARG A 84 -16.68 8.45 12.45
C ARG A 84 -15.84 7.32 13.06
N LYS A 85 -14.54 7.51 13.27
CA LYS A 85 -13.59 6.49 13.78
C LYS A 85 -13.60 5.19 12.96
N ILE A 86 -14.01 5.24 11.69
CA ILE A 86 -13.97 4.08 10.78
C ILE A 86 -12.53 3.62 10.62
N ILE A 87 -11.59 4.57 10.68
CA ILE A 87 -10.16 4.30 10.87
C ILE A 87 -9.84 4.63 12.33
N LYS A 88 -9.46 3.62 13.11
CA LYS A 88 -8.96 3.84 14.47
C LYS A 88 -7.61 4.54 14.39
N LYS A 89 -7.43 5.62 15.17
CA LYS A 89 -6.10 6.20 15.41
C LYS A 89 -5.20 5.09 15.94
N ILE A 90 -4.09 4.81 15.25
CA ILE A 90 -3.12 3.82 15.71
C ILE A 90 -2.58 4.29 17.06
N LYS A 91 -2.93 3.60 18.15
CA LYS A 91 -2.31 3.80 19.45
C LYS A 91 -1.03 2.95 19.48
N GLY A 92 0.13 3.60 19.62
CA GLY A 92 1.42 2.90 19.68
C GLY A 92 2.03 2.51 18.33
N GLY A 93 1.81 3.33 17.28
CA GLY A 93 2.60 3.18 16.06
C GLY A 93 4.10 3.37 16.35
N ASN A 94 4.97 2.78 15.52
CA ASN A 94 6.43 2.78 15.71
C ASN A 94 7.09 4.19 15.71
N THR A 95 6.33 5.27 15.62
CA THR A 95 6.80 6.66 15.75
C THR A 95 7.03 7.12 17.19
N THR A 96 6.72 6.33 18.22
CA THR A 96 6.97 6.68 19.63
C THR A 96 8.16 5.97 20.29
N HIS A 97 8.87 5.08 19.58
CA HIS A 97 10.11 4.45 20.08
C HIS A 97 11.36 5.06 19.44
N GLY A 98 11.40 6.39 19.44
CA GLY A 98 12.55 7.20 19.01
C GLY A 98 13.00 8.13 20.13
N THR A 99 13.28 7.58 21.31
CA THR A 99 14.09 8.24 22.33
C THR A 99 15.11 7.24 22.82
N ILE A 100 16.35 7.46 22.38
CA ILE A 100 17.57 6.88 22.94
C ILE A 100 17.85 7.62 24.24
#